data_AF-W6NMY9-F1
#
_entry.id   AF-W6NMY9-F1
#
_cell.length_a   1.000
_cell.length_b   1.000
_cell.length_c   1.000
_cell.angle_alpha   90.00
_cell.angle_beta   90.00
_cell.angle_gamma   90.00
#
_symmetry.space_group_name_H-M   'P 1'
#
loop_
_entity.id
_entity.type
_entity.pdbx_description
1 polymer ?
#
loop_
_entity_poly.entity_id
_entity_poly.type
_entity_poly.pdbx_seq_one_letter_code
_entity_poly.pdbx_strand_id
1 'polypeptide(L)'
;IESRSVVHLQKLNTGLENKIIDLQMKLDVMTSERNRLLSSDEKLRSQIAALEAEIGDMKHSTIQKEEEFALEIERLETECDVKEAQKGELETRIHELSSRLDQNKVEASLKIEELLDQLNTSNTKVTAAEEDLQKARTALAAESERCAGVERDRDLMREQLLQNANILASSHFSRSGSMRSEQGRQPFSLMGPDGNSVSLSGGSGDLEEIALILRQQQMINDLRMRAEQHQRENERLRNLVEASSLVDSLEKKTSLRSFESYKLQELETAHARMKLELERLVEEKINGGLENMNVKLLNDRLVEENDRLHEESAELRAMLSTRFERQSAMASGSPRPDSGHWSAGHSDDGSSDLDEDLCKERQCRQLKALAENLNRALVERNREIEKLEKRLSETTPTF
;
A
#
# COMPACT_ATOMS: atom_id res chain seq x y z
N ILE A 1 -133.75 -6.37 48.53
CA ILE A 1 -132.48 -6.03 49.24
C ILE A 1 -131.33 -6.85 48.67
N GLU A 2 -131.52 -8.16 48.49
CA GLU A 2 -130.54 -9.10 47.90
C GLU A 2 -130.07 -8.75 46.48
N SER A 3 -130.98 -8.40 45.56
CA SER A 3 -130.61 -8.03 44.18
C SER A 3 -129.68 -6.81 44.09
N ARG A 4 -129.85 -5.83 44.99
CA ARG A 4 -128.95 -4.66 45.07
C ARG A 4 -127.57 -5.06 45.59
N SER A 5 -127.50 -5.96 46.57
CA SER A 5 -126.23 -6.47 47.12
C SER A 5 -125.42 -7.26 46.09
N VAL A 6 -126.09 -8.10 45.28
CA VAL A 6 -125.45 -8.84 44.17
C VAL A 6 -124.87 -7.89 43.12
N VAL A 7 -125.61 -6.85 42.73
CA VAL A 7 -125.12 -5.84 41.77
C VAL A 7 -123.93 -5.03 42.34
N HIS A 8 -123.92 -4.72 43.63
CA HIS A 8 -122.79 -4.05 44.28
C HIS A 8 -121.54 -4.94 44.32
N LEU A 9 -121.69 -6.24 44.63
CA LEU A 9 -120.59 -7.20 44.61
C LEU A 9 -120.01 -7.42 43.21
N GLN A 10 -120.87 -7.48 42.18
CA GLN A 10 -120.42 -7.58 40.79
C GLN A 10 -119.58 -6.36 40.38
N LYS A 11 -120.03 -5.14 40.70
CA LYS A 11 -119.27 -3.92 40.41
C LYS A 11 -117.92 -3.87 41.13
N LEU A 12 -117.88 -4.33 42.39
CA LEU A 12 -116.64 -4.42 43.16
C LEU A 12 -115.68 -5.44 42.53
N ASN A 13 -116.17 -6.63 42.19
CA ASN A 13 -115.36 -7.66 41.54
C ASN A 13 -114.82 -7.19 40.19
N THR A 14 -115.64 -6.60 39.33
CA THR A 14 -115.16 -6.02 38.05
C THR A 14 -114.14 -4.91 38.27
N GLY A 15 -114.31 -4.08 39.32
CA GLY A 15 -113.32 -3.07 39.70
C GLY A 15 -111.99 -3.65 40.16
N LEU A 16 -112.03 -4.74 40.96
CA LEU A 16 -110.85 -5.47 41.41
C LEU A 16 -110.16 -6.21 40.26
N GLU A 17 -110.92 -6.86 39.37
CA GLU A 17 -110.41 -7.53 38.17
C GLU A 17 -109.67 -6.54 37.27
N ASN A 18 -110.27 -5.38 36.99
CA ASN A 18 -109.62 -4.32 36.21
C ASN A 18 -108.33 -3.82 36.88
N LYS A 19 -108.31 -3.72 38.21
CA LYS A 19 -107.11 -3.29 38.94
C LYS A 19 -106.02 -4.36 38.92
N ILE A 20 -106.39 -5.64 39.02
CA ILE A 20 -105.45 -6.76 38.92
C ILE A 20 -104.82 -6.77 37.52
N ILE A 21 -105.61 -6.60 36.46
CA ILE A 21 -105.11 -6.54 35.09
C ILE A 21 -104.15 -5.35 34.90
N ASP A 22 -104.51 -4.15 35.37
CA ASP A 22 -103.61 -2.96 35.32
C ASP A 22 -102.28 -3.21 36.05
N LEU A 23 -102.33 -3.85 37.22
CA LEU A 23 -101.12 -4.17 37.98
C LEU A 23 -100.28 -5.26 37.31
N GLN A 24 -100.91 -6.27 36.70
CA GLN A 24 -100.22 -7.32 35.94
C GLN A 24 -99.50 -6.73 34.72
N MET A 25 -100.19 -5.90 33.93
CA MET A 25 -99.57 -5.23 32.77
C MET A 25 -98.38 -4.37 33.18
N LYS A 26 -98.49 -3.62 34.30
CA LYS A 26 -97.36 -2.84 34.84
C LYS A 26 -96.21 -3.75 35.28
N LEU A 27 -96.49 -4.88 35.92
CA LEU A 27 -95.47 -5.83 36.33
C LEU A 27 -94.74 -6.43 35.12
N ASP A 28 -95.47 -6.78 34.06
CA ASP A 28 -94.90 -7.31 32.82
C ASP A 28 -94.00 -6.29 32.13
N VAL A 29 -94.45 -5.04 32.01
CA VAL A 29 -93.64 -3.94 31.47
C VAL A 29 -92.37 -3.74 32.29
N MET A 30 -92.50 -3.62 33.62
CA MET A 30 -91.36 -3.46 34.53
C MET A 30 -90.38 -4.65 34.45
N THR A 31 -90.90 -5.88 34.32
CA THR A 31 -90.06 -7.08 34.20
C THR A 31 -89.30 -7.08 32.87
N SER A 32 -89.97 -6.70 31.78
CA SER A 32 -89.34 -6.58 30.46
C SER A 32 -88.25 -5.50 30.44
N GLU A 33 -88.50 -4.35 31.07
CA GLU A 33 -87.55 -3.25 31.18
C GLU A 33 -86.36 -3.64 32.06
N ARG A 34 -86.61 -4.27 33.21
CA ARG A 34 -85.55 -4.81 34.08
C ARG A 34 -84.66 -5.80 33.33
N ASN A 35 -85.24 -6.74 32.57
CA ASN A 35 -84.45 -7.71 31.81
C ASN A 35 -83.64 -7.04 30.69
N ARG A 36 -84.20 -6.02 30.03
CA ARG A 36 -83.47 -5.21 29.04
C ARG A 36 -82.30 -4.46 29.66
N LEU A 37 -82.51 -3.84 30.83
CA LEU A 37 -81.45 -3.14 31.57
C LEU A 37 -80.35 -4.10 32.03
N LEU A 38 -80.70 -5.29 32.54
CA LEU A 38 -79.72 -6.30 32.92
C LEU A 38 -78.86 -6.75 31.73
N SER A 39 -79.47 -7.01 30.57
CA SER A 39 -78.71 -7.36 29.36
C SER A 39 -77.80 -6.21 28.89
N SER A 40 -78.24 -4.96 29.06
CA SER A 40 -77.41 -3.80 28.75
C SER A 40 -76.24 -3.66 29.72
N ASP A 41 -76.46 -3.87 31.03
CA ASP A 41 -75.41 -3.83 32.06
C ASP A 41 -74.35 -4.91 31.81
N GLU A 42 -74.78 -6.12 31.48
CA GLU A 42 -73.86 -7.23 31.16
C GLU A 42 -73.00 -6.93 29.93
N LYS A 43 -73.60 -6.37 28.87
CA LYS A 43 -72.84 -5.93 27.67
C LYS A 43 -71.82 -4.83 28.00
N LEU A 44 -72.21 -3.84 28.81
CA LEU A 44 -71.29 -2.78 29.22
C LEU A 44 -70.14 -3.33 30.07
N ARG A 45 -70.41 -4.25 30.98
CA ARG A 45 -69.36 -4.93 31.78
C ARG A 45 -68.38 -5.69 30.89
N SER A 46 -68.86 -6.44 29.89
CA SER A 46 -67.97 -7.13 28.94
C SER A 46 -67.14 -6.15 28.11
N GLN A 47 -67.72 -5.03 27.67
CA GLN A 47 -66.98 -3.98 26.95
C GLN A 47 -65.91 -3.32 27.81
N ILE A 48 -66.22 -3.01 29.08
CA ILE A 48 -65.25 -2.45 30.02
C ILE A 48 -64.08 -3.42 30.23
N ALA A 49 -64.35 -4.71 30.45
CA ALA A 49 -63.31 -5.71 30.63
C ALA A 49 -62.41 -5.86 29.39
N ALA A 50 -62.99 -5.78 28.18
CA ALA A 50 -62.24 -5.83 26.93
C ALA A 50 -61.32 -4.61 26.77
N LEU A 51 -61.83 -3.41 27.05
CA LEU A 51 -61.04 -2.17 26.99
C LEU A 51 -59.94 -2.14 28.06
N GLU A 52 -60.19 -2.65 29.27
CA GLU A 52 -59.18 -2.76 30.31
C GLU A 52 -58.03 -3.70 29.90
N ALA A 53 -58.34 -4.82 29.25
CA ALA A 53 -57.34 -5.73 28.70
C ALA A 53 -56.52 -5.06 27.59
N GLU A 54 -57.17 -4.39 26.63
CA GLU A 54 -56.49 -3.66 25.54
C GLU A 54 -55.57 -2.55 26.07
N ILE A 55 -56.00 -1.81 27.10
CA ILE A 55 -55.15 -0.82 27.78
C ILE A 55 -53.94 -1.49 28.44
N GLY A 56 -54.12 -2.66 29.04
CA GLY A 56 -53.02 -3.44 29.62
C GLY A 56 -51.99 -3.85 28.58
N ASP A 57 -52.44 -4.40 27.46
CA ASP A 57 -51.58 -4.83 26.36
C ASP A 57 -50.83 -3.66 25.71
N MET A 58 -51.52 -2.54 25.49
CA MET A 58 -50.87 -1.32 24.97
C MET A 58 -49.80 -0.79 25.92
N LYS A 59 -50.05 -0.80 27.23
CA LYS A 59 -49.06 -0.38 28.24
C LYS A 59 -47.84 -1.29 28.24
N HIS A 60 -48.06 -2.61 28.21
CA HIS A 60 -46.96 -3.56 28.18
C HIS A 60 -46.11 -3.41 26.91
N SER A 61 -46.75 -3.28 25.74
CA SER A 61 -46.04 -3.03 24.48
C SER A 61 -45.26 -1.71 24.48
N THR A 62 -45.80 -0.67 25.13
CA THR A 62 -45.10 0.63 25.26
C THR A 62 -43.85 0.49 26.13
N ILE A 63 -43.97 -0.16 27.30
CA ILE A 63 -42.83 -0.40 28.20
C ILE A 63 -41.73 -1.21 27.50
N GLN A 64 -42.11 -2.27 26.78
CA GLN A 64 -41.14 -3.09 26.03
C GLN A 64 -40.39 -2.26 24.98
N LYS A 65 -41.10 -1.39 24.24
CA LYS A 65 -40.47 -0.49 23.26
C LYS A 65 -39.56 0.54 23.93
N GLU A 66 -39.94 1.07 25.08
CA GLU A 66 -39.10 1.99 25.86
C GLU A 66 -37.80 1.31 26.32
N GLU A 67 -37.86 0.06 26.76
CA GLU A 67 -36.67 -0.74 27.11
C GLU A 67 -35.79 -1.03 25.89
N GLU A 68 -36.38 -1.41 24.74
CA GLU A 68 -35.65 -1.63 23.49
C GLU A 68 -34.94 -0.35 23.01
N PHE A 69 -35.62 0.81 23.10
CA PHE A 69 -35.00 2.09 22.75
C PHE A 69 -33.89 2.49 23.74
N ALA A 70 -34.06 2.22 25.03
CA ALA A 70 -33.02 2.51 26.03
C ALA A 70 -31.74 1.70 25.76
N LEU A 71 -31.87 0.41 25.43
CA LEU A 71 -30.72 -0.44 25.08
C LEU A 71 -30.04 0.01 23.78
N GLU A 72 -30.83 0.41 22.77
CA GLU A 72 -30.25 0.92 21.51
C GLU A 72 -29.54 2.27 21.70
N ILE A 73 -30.05 3.15 22.58
CA ILE A 73 -29.38 4.39 22.94
C ILE A 73 -28.04 4.09 23.62
N GLU A 74 -28.00 3.20 24.62
CA GLU A 74 -26.75 2.82 25.30
C GLU A 74 -25.73 2.21 24.32
N ARG A 75 -26.19 1.37 23.39
CA ARG A 75 -25.36 0.82 22.32
C ARG A 75 -24.78 1.92 21.42
N LEU A 76 -25.59 2.89 21.01
CA LEU A 76 -25.15 4.00 20.17
C LEU A 76 -24.20 4.96 20.90
N GLU A 77 -24.39 5.19 22.19
CA GLU A 77 -23.49 5.99 23.03
C GLU A 77 -22.11 5.33 23.10
N THR A 78 -22.05 4.03 23.41
CA THR A 78 -20.77 3.30 23.42
C THR A 78 -20.09 3.26 22.06
N GLU A 79 -20.85 3.15 20.96
CA GLU A 79 -20.31 3.23 19.61
C GLU A 79 -19.72 4.62 19.30
N CYS A 80 -20.36 5.69 19.78
CA CYS A 80 -19.85 7.05 19.64
C CYS A 80 -18.56 7.26 20.41
N ASP A 81 -18.47 6.79 21.66
CA ASP A 81 -17.26 6.88 22.49
C ASP A 81 -16.07 6.18 21.82
N VAL A 82 -16.29 4.97 21.28
CA VAL A 82 -15.25 4.22 20.55
C VAL A 82 -14.80 4.98 19.29
N LYS A 83 -15.74 5.53 18.52
CA LYS A 83 -15.42 6.32 17.33
C LYS A 83 -14.66 7.62 17.67
N GLU A 84 -14.99 8.26 18.78
CA GLU A 84 -14.29 9.46 19.25
C GLU A 84 -12.85 9.14 19.71
N ALA A 85 -12.65 8.01 20.41
CA ALA A 85 -11.32 7.53 20.77
C ALA A 85 -10.47 7.22 19.52
N GLN A 86 -11.02 6.49 18.55
CA GLN A 86 -10.34 6.18 17.28
C GLN A 86 -9.99 7.45 16.50
N LYS A 87 -10.88 8.45 16.49
CA LYS A 87 -10.62 9.74 15.86
C LYS A 87 -9.43 10.45 16.54
N GLY A 88 -9.37 10.47 17.87
CA GLY A 88 -8.24 11.03 18.61
C GLY A 88 -6.90 10.33 18.33
N GLU A 89 -6.91 9.01 18.21
CA GLU A 89 -5.73 8.22 17.82
C GLU A 89 -5.26 8.54 16.39
N LEU A 90 -6.18 8.71 15.44
CA LEU A 90 -5.84 9.08 14.07
C LEU A 90 -5.32 10.52 13.99
N GLU A 91 -5.91 11.46 14.73
CA GLU A 91 -5.45 12.85 14.80
C GLU A 91 -4.03 12.96 15.38
N THR A 92 -3.74 12.23 16.47
CA THR A 92 -2.38 12.17 17.03
C THR A 92 -1.40 11.54 16.03
N ARG A 93 -1.78 10.46 15.34
CA ARG A 93 -0.93 9.84 14.33
C ARG A 93 -0.63 10.75 13.14
N ILE A 94 -1.62 11.51 12.68
CA ILE A 94 -1.45 12.51 11.62
C ILE A 94 -0.46 13.60 12.08
N HIS A 95 -0.58 14.05 13.33
CA HIS A 95 0.34 15.04 13.89
C HIS A 95 1.78 14.52 13.94
N GLU A 96 1.99 13.31 14.45
CA GLU A 96 3.32 12.66 14.49
C GLU A 96 3.95 12.51 13.11
N LEU A 97 3.18 12.04 12.12
CA LEU A 97 3.68 11.87 10.75
C LEU A 97 4.01 13.22 10.10
N SER A 98 3.23 14.25 10.37
CA SER A 98 3.49 15.61 9.89
C SER A 98 4.78 16.16 10.50
N SER A 99 4.98 16.02 11.81
CA SER A 99 6.23 16.42 12.47
C SER A 99 7.45 15.68 11.95
N ARG A 100 7.34 14.35 11.72
CA ARG A 100 8.42 13.56 11.12
C ARG A 100 8.73 13.99 9.69
N LEU A 101 7.71 14.31 8.90
CA LEU A 101 7.90 14.79 7.54
C LEU A 101 8.65 16.13 7.52
N ASP A 102 8.27 17.05 8.40
CA ASP A 102 8.92 18.36 8.50
C ASP A 102 10.36 18.24 9.03
N GLN A 103 10.62 17.35 9.99
CA GLN A 103 11.97 17.01 10.42
C GLN A 103 12.80 16.47 9.24
N ASN A 104 12.29 15.49 8.49
CA ASN A 104 12.99 14.93 7.34
C ASN A 104 13.28 15.98 6.25
N LYS A 105 12.36 16.93 6.01
CA LYS A 105 12.58 18.03 5.07
C LYS A 105 13.72 18.93 5.53
N VAL A 106 13.78 19.26 6.82
CA VAL A 106 14.88 20.07 7.39
C VAL A 106 16.20 19.31 7.26
N GLU A 107 16.25 18.04 7.64
CA GLU A 107 17.46 17.21 7.52
C GLU A 107 17.94 17.08 6.06
N ALA A 108 17.02 16.85 5.12
CA ALA A 108 17.34 16.79 3.70
C ALA A 108 17.86 18.14 3.17
N SER A 109 17.25 19.26 3.60
CA SER A 109 17.68 20.61 3.22
C SER A 109 19.08 20.91 3.72
N LEU A 110 19.36 20.58 4.99
CA LEU A 110 20.70 20.72 5.58
C LEU A 110 21.73 19.85 4.85
N LYS A 111 21.36 18.63 4.45
CA LYS A 111 22.27 17.76 3.71
C LYS A 111 22.58 18.27 2.31
N ILE A 112 21.59 18.85 1.63
CA ILE A 112 21.78 19.50 0.32
C ILE A 112 22.73 20.70 0.46
N GLU A 113 22.54 21.53 1.49
CA GLU A 113 23.41 22.67 1.77
C GLU A 113 24.86 22.23 2.03
N GLU A 114 25.05 21.20 2.86
CA GLU A 114 26.38 20.60 3.12
C GLU A 114 27.05 20.09 1.83
N LEU A 115 26.31 19.39 0.96
CA LEU A 115 26.84 18.88 -0.30
C LEU A 115 27.16 20.00 -1.29
N LEU A 116 26.37 21.08 -1.31
CA LEU A 116 26.65 22.27 -2.12
C LEU A 116 27.94 22.95 -1.66
N ASP A 117 28.15 23.07 -0.35
CA ASP A 117 29.39 23.64 0.20
C ASP A 117 30.61 22.78 -0.12
N GLN A 118 30.49 21.45 -0.02
CA GLN A 118 31.54 20.50 -0.44
C GLN A 118 31.84 20.60 -1.94
N LEU A 119 30.81 20.74 -2.78
CA LEU A 119 30.97 20.93 -4.21
C LEU A 119 31.68 22.25 -4.52
N ASN A 120 31.28 23.35 -3.88
CA ASN A 120 31.90 24.66 -4.06
C ASN A 120 33.37 24.66 -3.61
N THR A 121 33.69 24.02 -2.49
CA THR A 121 35.09 23.86 -2.03
C THR A 121 35.90 22.94 -2.95
N SER A 122 35.31 21.91 -3.54
CA SER A 122 35.99 21.09 -4.55
C SER A 122 36.23 21.88 -5.83
N ASN A 123 35.23 22.65 -6.29
CA ASN A 123 35.31 23.42 -7.51
C ASN A 123 36.39 24.52 -7.42
N THR A 124 36.48 25.20 -6.28
CA THR A 124 37.57 26.18 -6.02
C THR A 124 38.97 25.55 -6.01
N LYS A 125 39.10 24.31 -5.53
CA LYS A 125 40.37 23.56 -5.60
C LYS A 125 40.71 23.16 -7.03
N VAL A 126 39.73 22.73 -7.82
CA VAL A 126 39.91 22.40 -9.25
C VAL A 126 40.35 23.63 -10.02
N THR A 127 39.68 24.77 -9.85
CA THR A 127 40.07 26.03 -10.53
C THR A 127 41.49 26.45 -10.16
N ALA A 128 41.88 26.35 -8.88
CA ALA A 128 43.25 26.65 -8.45
C ALA A 128 44.28 25.70 -9.10
N ALA A 129 43.98 24.40 -9.16
CA ALA A 129 44.84 23.41 -9.81
C ALA A 129 44.95 23.65 -11.34
N GLU A 130 43.87 24.05 -12.00
CA GLU A 130 43.87 24.43 -13.42
C GLU A 130 44.73 25.67 -13.68
N GLU A 131 44.65 26.70 -12.82
CA GLU A 131 45.52 27.87 -12.89
C GLU A 131 47.00 27.49 -12.75
N ASP A 132 47.34 26.63 -11.79
CA ASP A 132 48.71 26.19 -11.57
C ASP A 132 49.23 25.30 -12.71
N LEU A 133 48.39 24.43 -13.26
CA LEU A 133 48.68 23.68 -14.48
C LEU A 133 48.99 24.61 -15.66
N GLN A 134 48.20 25.67 -15.81
CA GLN A 134 48.40 26.64 -16.89
C GLN A 134 49.71 27.41 -16.71
N LYS A 135 50.04 27.85 -15.49
CA LYS A 135 51.34 28.45 -15.17
C LYS A 135 52.49 27.50 -15.52
N ALA A 136 52.41 26.23 -15.10
CA ALA A 136 53.43 25.23 -15.41
C ALA A 136 53.60 25.00 -16.92
N ARG A 137 52.50 24.95 -17.69
CA ARG A 137 52.53 24.84 -19.15
C ARG A 137 53.21 26.04 -19.81
N THR A 138 52.92 27.26 -19.36
CA THR A 138 53.57 28.46 -19.88
C THR A 138 55.07 28.50 -19.57
N ALA A 139 55.48 28.10 -18.37
CA ALA A 139 56.88 28.00 -17.99
C ALA A 139 57.62 26.94 -18.81
N LEU A 140 57.01 25.78 -19.05
CA LEU A 140 57.57 24.72 -19.89
C LEU A 140 57.74 25.18 -21.34
N ALA A 141 56.79 25.94 -21.88
CA ALA A 141 56.89 26.50 -23.23
C ALA A 141 58.06 27.50 -23.34
N ALA A 142 58.19 28.41 -22.37
CA ALA A 142 59.30 29.36 -22.32
C ALA A 142 60.67 28.68 -22.20
N GLU A 143 60.77 27.63 -21.38
CA GLU A 143 62.00 26.85 -21.23
C GLU A 143 62.34 26.05 -22.49
N SER A 144 61.33 25.49 -23.17
CA SER A 144 61.51 24.79 -24.44
C SER A 144 62.03 25.74 -25.52
N GLU A 145 61.52 26.97 -25.58
CA GLU A 145 62.00 28.00 -26.49
C GLU A 145 63.44 28.43 -26.17
N ARG A 146 63.77 28.56 -24.87
CA ARG A 146 65.13 28.85 -24.39
C ARG A 146 66.11 27.75 -24.79
N CYS A 147 65.75 26.48 -24.58
CA CYS A 147 66.54 25.32 -24.99
C CYS A 147 66.74 25.28 -26.50
N ALA A 148 65.69 25.51 -27.29
CA ALA A 148 65.80 25.59 -28.75
C ALA A 148 66.72 26.74 -29.21
N GLY A 149 66.75 27.86 -28.46
CA GLY A 149 67.72 28.94 -28.65
C GLY A 149 69.16 28.50 -28.43
N VAL A 150 69.42 27.86 -27.28
CA VAL A 150 70.76 27.34 -26.93
C VAL A 150 71.21 26.25 -27.93
N GLU A 151 70.31 25.39 -28.39
CA GLU A 151 70.60 24.39 -29.41
C GLU A 151 71.01 25.04 -30.74
N ARG A 152 70.28 26.08 -31.19
CA ARG A 152 70.67 26.87 -32.37
C ARG A 152 72.05 27.51 -32.21
N ASP A 153 72.32 28.12 -31.07
CA ASP A 153 73.62 28.74 -30.80
C ASP A 153 74.74 27.69 -30.78
N ARG A 154 74.50 26.53 -30.18
CA ARG A 154 75.43 25.39 -30.18
C ARG A 154 75.71 24.89 -31.60
N ASP A 155 74.69 24.79 -32.44
CA ASP A 155 74.82 24.34 -33.81
C ASP A 155 75.60 25.36 -34.66
N LEU A 156 75.36 26.66 -34.47
CA LEU A 156 76.16 27.74 -35.07
C LEU A 156 77.63 27.68 -34.62
N MET A 157 77.89 27.50 -33.33
CA MET A 157 79.25 27.35 -32.80
C MET A 157 79.94 26.11 -33.39
N ARG A 158 79.22 24.99 -33.51
CA ARG A 158 79.72 23.77 -34.15
C ARG A 158 80.07 24.01 -35.61
N GLU A 159 79.23 24.72 -36.35
CA GLU A 159 79.46 25.06 -37.75
C GLU A 159 80.67 26.00 -37.92
N GLN A 160 80.80 27.03 -37.07
CA GLN A 160 82.00 27.88 -37.04
C GLN A 160 83.28 27.09 -36.75
N LEU A 161 83.24 26.17 -35.79
CA LEU A 161 84.37 25.30 -35.48
C LEU A 161 84.73 24.40 -36.67
N LEU A 162 83.73 23.86 -37.39
CA LEU A 162 83.94 23.10 -38.63
C LEU A 162 84.56 23.96 -39.74
N GLN A 163 84.10 25.21 -39.92
CA GLN A 163 84.69 26.15 -40.87
C GLN A 163 86.15 26.46 -40.50
N ASN A 164 86.44 26.72 -39.22
CA ASN A 164 87.81 26.93 -38.74
C ASN A 164 88.70 25.70 -38.96
N ALA A 165 88.18 24.49 -38.69
CA ALA A 165 88.89 23.25 -38.98
C ALA A 165 89.15 23.08 -40.48
N ASN A 166 88.20 23.42 -41.34
CA ASN A 166 88.38 23.40 -42.80
C ASN A 166 89.42 24.42 -43.28
N ILE A 167 89.50 25.62 -42.68
CA ILE A 167 90.55 26.60 -42.96
C ILE A 167 91.93 26.03 -42.58
N LEU A 168 92.04 25.41 -41.42
CA LEU A 168 93.28 24.76 -40.95
C LEU A 168 93.65 23.52 -41.79
N ALA A 169 92.66 22.81 -42.35
CA ALA A 169 92.85 21.68 -43.25
C ALA A 169 93.05 22.09 -44.73
N SER A 170 92.80 23.35 -45.08
CA SER A 170 93.01 23.86 -46.43
C SER A 170 94.50 23.95 -46.77
N SER A 171 94.83 23.69 -48.03
CA SER A 171 96.17 23.41 -48.60
C SER A 171 97.27 24.48 -48.39
N HIS A 172 97.03 25.56 -47.64
CA HIS A 172 98.02 26.62 -47.39
C HIS A 172 98.79 26.48 -46.07
N PHE A 173 98.41 25.56 -45.17
CA PHE A 173 99.11 25.32 -43.89
C PHE A 173 99.58 23.88 -43.68
N SER A 174 99.66 23.07 -44.73
CA SER A 174 100.32 21.75 -44.68
C SER A 174 101.85 21.92 -44.60
N ARG A 175 102.37 22.37 -43.46
CA ARG A 175 103.80 22.24 -43.12
C ARG A 175 103.93 21.39 -41.87
N SER A 176 104.65 20.28 -42.07
CA SER A 176 104.88 19.19 -41.14
C SER A 176 105.42 19.62 -39.77
N GLY A 177 104.93 18.90 -38.76
CA GLY A 177 105.74 18.39 -37.65
C GLY A 177 105.57 19.11 -36.31
N SER A 178 105.18 18.38 -35.26
CA SER A 178 105.93 18.32 -34.00
C SER A 178 105.30 17.35 -32.98
N MET A 179 106.03 16.25 -32.74
CA MET A 179 106.42 15.68 -31.43
C MET A 179 105.42 15.58 -30.26
N ARG A 180 105.26 14.32 -29.78
CA ARG A 180 105.25 13.87 -28.36
C ARG A 180 104.15 14.42 -27.45
N SER A 181 103.60 13.73 -26.45
CA SER A 181 103.90 12.47 -25.76
C SER A 181 102.63 12.01 -25.05
N GLU A 182 102.51 10.71 -24.85
CA GLU A 182 101.73 10.12 -23.76
C GLU A 182 102.07 10.80 -22.42
N GLN A 183 101.07 11.21 -21.64
CA GLN A 183 100.91 10.80 -20.22
C GLN A 183 99.72 11.48 -19.56
N GLY A 184 98.71 10.67 -19.25
CA GLY A 184 98.00 10.66 -17.97
C GLY A 184 97.19 11.88 -17.55
N ARG A 185 95.86 11.78 -17.70
CA ARG A 185 94.84 12.29 -16.75
C ARG A 185 93.49 11.68 -17.16
N GLN A 186 93.09 10.59 -16.50
CA GLN A 186 92.07 10.55 -15.43
C GLN A 186 90.65 10.82 -15.96
N PRO A 187 89.70 9.87 -15.83
CA PRO A 187 88.31 10.11 -16.18
C PRO A 187 87.71 11.16 -15.23
N PHE A 188 87.06 12.16 -15.81
CA PHE A 188 86.23 13.11 -15.08
C PHE A 188 85.01 12.35 -14.51
N SER A 189 85.09 11.94 -13.25
CA SER A 189 83.92 11.65 -12.43
C SER A 189 83.37 12.97 -11.91
N LEU A 190 82.21 13.37 -12.41
CA LEU A 190 81.40 14.40 -11.77
C LEU A 190 80.68 13.73 -10.58
N MET A 191 81.21 13.92 -9.38
CA MET A 191 80.49 13.56 -8.15
C MET A 191 79.28 14.49 -7.98
N GLY A 192 78.08 13.92 -8.02
CA GLY A 192 76.94 14.46 -7.29
C GLY A 192 77.11 14.18 -5.78
N PRO A 193 76.33 14.82 -4.90
CA PRO A 193 76.53 14.77 -3.44
C PRO A 193 76.43 13.38 -2.80
N ASP A 194 75.93 12.37 -3.53
CA ASP A 194 75.55 11.07 -2.99
C ASP A 194 76.27 9.88 -3.65
N GLY A 195 77.61 9.93 -3.73
CA GLY A 195 78.51 8.78 -3.53
C GLY A 195 78.38 7.44 -4.29
N ASN A 196 77.48 7.24 -5.26
CA ASN A 196 77.30 5.93 -5.94
C ASN A 196 77.81 5.92 -7.39
N SER A 197 78.84 5.12 -7.67
CA SER A 197 79.31 4.82 -9.04
C SER A 197 78.73 3.48 -9.52
N VAL A 198 77.90 3.50 -10.57
CA VAL A 198 77.51 2.27 -11.28
C VAL A 198 78.44 2.08 -12.48
N SER A 199 79.24 1.02 -12.43
CA SER A 199 80.07 0.56 -13.54
C SER A 199 79.28 -0.46 -14.37
N LEU A 200 78.88 -0.10 -15.59
CA LEU A 200 78.27 -1.03 -16.55
C LEU A 200 79.38 -1.73 -17.34
N SER A 201 79.85 -2.88 -16.84
CA SER A 201 80.56 -3.85 -17.68
C SER A 201 79.52 -4.75 -18.35
N GLY A 202 79.23 -4.46 -19.62
CA GLY A 202 78.32 -5.25 -20.44
C GLY A 202 78.89 -6.60 -20.84
N GLY A 203 77.99 -7.56 -21.04
CA GLY A 203 78.28 -8.76 -21.83
C GLY A 203 77.77 -10.10 -21.31
N SER A 204 76.57 -10.18 -20.69
CA SER A 204 75.75 -11.41 -20.63
C SER A 204 74.41 -11.22 -19.91
N GLY A 205 74.32 -10.28 -18.96
CA GLY A 205 73.12 -10.05 -18.15
C GLY A 205 72.03 -9.23 -18.85
N ASP A 206 72.42 -8.26 -19.70
CA ASP A 206 71.48 -7.34 -20.35
C ASP A 206 70.42 -8.04 -21.19
N LEU A 207 70.78 -9.14 -21.88
CA LEU A 207 69.83 -9.86 -22.73
C LEU A 207 68.78 -10.62 -21.91
N GLU A 208 69.18 -11.13 -20.75
CA GLU A 208 68.33 -11.90 -19.83
C GLU A 208 67.44 -10.94 -19.00
N GLU A 209 67.97 -9.78 -18.64
CA GLU A 209 67.24 -8.68 -18.01
C GLU A 209 66.22 -8.05 -18.98
N ILE A 210 66.59 -7.85 -20.26
CA ILE A 210 65.64 -7.42 -21.32
C ILE A 210 64.56 -8.49 -21.54
N ALA A 211 64.91 -9.77 -21.56
CA ALA A 211 63.93 -10.85 -21.69
C ALA A 211 62.97 -10.92 -20.49
N LEU A 212 63.47 -10.68 -19.28
CA LEU A 212 62.66 -10.58 -18.06
C LEU A 212 61.71 -9.38 -18.11
N ILE A 213 62.20 -8.21 -18.52
CA ILE A 213 61.40 -6.99 -18.70
C ILE A 213 60.29 -7.23 -19.72
N LEU A 214 60.58 -7.85 -20.87
CA LEU A 214 59.56 -8.17 -21.88
C LEU A 214 58.52 -9.16 -21.35
N ARG A 215 58.92 -10.17 -20.58
CA ARG A 215 57.99 -11.13 -19.96
C ARG A 215 57.13 -10.47 -18.87
N GLN A 216 57.70 -9.55 -18.09
CA GLN A 216 56.95 -8.74 -17.12
C GLN A 216 55.98 -7.80 -17.84
N GLN A 217 56.38 -7.17 -18.94
CA GLN A 217 55.52 -6.29 -19.73
C GLN A 217 54.34 -7.05 -20.34
N GLN A 218 54.58 -8.27 -20.83
CA GLN A 218 53.53 -9.18 -21.30
C GLN A 218 52.55 -9.51 -20.17
N MET A 219 53.05 -9.88 -18.99
CA MET A 219 52.22 -10.21 -17.83
C MET A 219 51.38 -9.01 -17.35
N ILE A 220 51.96 -7.81 -17.35
CA ILE A 220 51.26 -6.56 -17.01
C ILE A 220 50.15 -6.28 -18.02
N ASN A 221 50.41 -6.48 -19.31
CA ASN A 221 49.38 -6.34 -20.36
C ASN A 221 48.25 -7.36 -20.18
N ASP A 222 48.57 -8.63 -19.90
CA ASP A 222 47.56 -9.68 -19.68
C ASP A 222 46.72 -9.42 -18.42
N LEU A 223 47.32 -8.83 -17.37
CA LEU A 223 46.60 -8.41 -16.17
C LEU A 223 45.70 -7.20 -16.43
N ARG A 224 46.16 -6.22 -17.21
CA ARG A 224 45.33 -5.07 -17.62
C ARG A 224 44.14 -5.51 -18.46
N MET A 225 44.35 -6.38 -19.44
CA MET A 225 43.27 -6.93 -20.27
C MET A 225 42.23 -7.69 -19.44
N ARG A 226 42.67 -8.52 -18.48
CA ARG A 226 41.75 -9.21 -17.55
C ARG A 226 41.02 -8.26 -16.62
N ALA A 227 41.69 -7.23 -16.09
CA ALA A 227 41.06 -6.23 -15.24
C ALA A 227 39.99 -5.44 -16.01
N GLU A 228 40.28 -5.00 -17.23
CA GLU A 228 39.30 -4.35 -18.09
C GLU A 228 38.13 -5.28 -18.44
N GLN A 229 38.39 -6.57 -18.68
CA GLN A 229 37.33 -7.54 -18.94
C GLN A 229 36.41 -7.71 -17.72
N HIS A 230 36.97 -7.87 -16.51
CA HIS A 230 36.19 -7.94 -15.29
C HIS A 230 35.45 -6.64 -14.97
N GLN A 231 36.02 -5.49 -15.32
CA GLN A 231 35.33 -4.20 -15.17
C GLN A 231 34.10 -4.14 -16.09
N ARG A 232 34.25 -4.47 -17.38
CA ARG A 232 33.13 -4.51 -18.33
C ARG A 232 32.07 -5.53 -17.92
N GLU A 233 32.48 -6.69 -17.40
CA GLU A 233 31.56 -7.72 -16.91
C GLU A 233 30.80 -7.27 -15.65
N ASN A 234 31.48 -6.65 -14.69
CA ASN A 234 30.82 -6.07 -13.51
C ASN A 234 29.84 -4.96 -13.89
N GLU A 235 30.20 -4.10 -14.85
CA GLU A 235 29.32 -3.05 -15.34
C GLU A 235 28.09 -3.66 -16.04
N ARG A 236 28.27 -4.73 -16.83
CA ARG A 236 27.17 -5.49 -17.42
C ARG A 236 26.26 -6.11 -16.34
N LEU A 237 26.82 -6.69 -15.29
CA LEU A 237 26.05 -7.31 -14.21
C LEU A 237 25.29 -6.26 -13.39
N ARG A 238 25.89 -5.10 -13.09
CA ARG A 238 25.18 -3.97 -12.45
C ARG A 238 24.01 -3.50 -13.30
N ASN A 239 24.24 -3.28 -14.60
CA ASN A 239 23.18 -2.87 -15.52
C ASN A 239 22.05 -3.92 -15.59
N LEU A 240 22.38 -5.21 -15.50
CA LEU A 240 21.38 -6.29 -15.47
C LEU A 240 20.56 -6.26 -14.16
N VAL A 241 21.20 -6.07 -13.01
CA VAL A 241 20.53 -5.97 -11.71
C VAL A 241 19.64 -4.73 -11.65
N GLU A 242 20.14 -3.57 -12.10
CA GLU A 242 19.35 -2.34 -12.21
C GLU A 242 18.14 -2.53 -13.13
N ALA A 243 18.32 -3.16 -14.29
CA ALA A 243 17.23 -3.49 -15.19
C ALA A 243 16.19 -4.44 -14.55
N SER A 244 16.63 -5.48 -13.83
CA SER A 244 15.72 -6.38 -13.10
C SER A 244 14.90 -5.63 -12.05
N SER A 245 15.54 -4.78 -11.22
CA SER A 245 14.83 -3.98 -10.22
C SER A 245 13.79 -3.02 -10.84
N LEU A 246 14.08 -2.49 -12.04
CA LEU A 246 13.15 -1.64 -12.78
C LEU A 246 11.95 -2.43 -13.29
N VAL A 247 12.18 -3.66 -13.79
CA VAL A 247 11.11 -4.58 -14.22
C VAL A 247 10.22 -4.93 -13.04
N ASP A 248 10.78 -5.30 -11.88
CA ASP A 248 10.00 -5.61 -10.68
C ASP A 248 9.16 -4.41 -10.23
N SER A 249 9.71 -3.19 -10.30
CA SER A 249 8.98 -1.96 -10.00
C SER A 249 7.83 -1.72 -10.98
N LEU A 250 8.04 -2.00 -12.27
CA LEU A 250 7.02 -1.89 -13.31
C LEU A 250 5.92 -2.94 -13.14
N GLU A 251 6.26 -4.18 -12.80
CA GLU A 251 5.31 -5.24 -12.51
C GLU A 251 4.45 -4.89 -11.29
N LYS A 252 5.06 -4.44 -10.19
CA LYS A 252 4.34 -3.94 -8.99
C LYS A 252 3.37 -2.82 -9.34
N LYS A 253 3.80 -1.82 -10.13
CA LYS A 253 2.93 -0.71 -10.58
C LYS A 253 1.82 -1.18 -11.53
N THR A 254 2.04 -2.24 -12.30
CA THR A 254 1.05 -2.78 -13.21
C THR A 254 0.00 -3.59 -12.45
N SER A 255 0.43 -4.41 -11.49
CA SER A 255 -0.45 -5.15 -10.57
C SER A 255 -1.28 -4.23 -9.68
N LEU A 256 -0.71 -3.12 -9.19
CA LEU A 256 -1.48 -2.14 -8.42
C LEU A 256 -2.56 -1.50 -9.29
N ARG A 257 -2.24 -1.08 -10.52
CA ARG A 257 -3.21 -0.49 -11.43
C ARG A 257 -4.32 -1.46 -11.85
N SER A 258 -3.99 -2.74 -12.04
CA SER A 258 -5.01 -3.76 -12.34
C SER A 258 -5.93 -3.98 -11.14
N PHE A 259 -5.39 -3.98 -9.92
CA PHE A 259 -6.19 -4.03 -8.69
C PHE A 259 -7.09 -2.80 -8.51
N GLU A 260 -6.55 -1.59 -8.69
CA GLU A 260 -7.32 -0.34 -8.61
C GLU A 260 -8.45 -0.32 -9.64
N SER A 261 -8.17 -0.73 -10.88
CA SER A 261 -9.18 -0.85 -11.94
C SER A 261 -10.27 -1.87 -11.60
N TYR A 262 -9.89 -3.02 -11.04
CA TYR A 262 -10.86 -4.03 -10.60
C TYR A 262 -11.71 -3.50 -9.44
N LYS A 263 -11.11 -2.83 -8.45
CA LYS A 263 -11.83 -2.28 -7.30
C LYS A 263 -12.79 -1.17 -7.72
N LEU A 264 -12.38 -0.33 -8.67
CA LEU A 264 -13.25 0.67 -9.28
C LEU A 264 -14.47 0.01 -9.94
N GLN A 265 -14.25 -1.02 -10.77
CA GLN A 265 -15.32 -1.76 -11.44
C GLN A 265 -16.28 -2.43 -10.43
N GLU A 266 -15.74 -3.01 -9.36
CA GLU A 266 -16.54 -3.60 -8.29
C GLU A 266 -17.44 -2.54 -7.61
N LEU A 267 -16.89 -1.37 -7.29
CA LEU A 267 -17.64 -0.25 -6.71
C LEU A 267 -18.71 0.29 -7.66
N GLU A 268 -18.39 0.43 -8.95
CA GLU A 268 -19.34 0.86 -9.97
C GLU A 268 -20.51 -0.12 -10.11
N THR A 269 -20.23 -1.43 -10.10
CA THR A 269 -21.29 -2.45 -10.15
C THR A 269 -22.12 -2.53 -8.87
N ALA A 270 -21.52 -2.33 -7.70
CA ALA A 270 -22.25 -2.23 -6.43
C ALA A 270 -23.16 -0.99 -6.40
N HIS A 271 -22.64 0.16 -6.82
CA HIS A 271 -23.41 1.40 -6.93
C HIS A 271 -24.57 1.25 -7.93
N ALA A 272 -24.34 0.64 -9.09
CA ALA A 272 -25.39 0.37 -10.08
C ALA A 272 -26.49 -0.55 -9.52
N ARG A 273 -26.13 -1.59 -8.77
CA ARG A 273 -27.09 -2.49 -8.10
C ARG A 273 -27.93 -1.75 -7.07
N MET A 274 -27.28 -0.95 -6.21
CA MET A 274 -27.97 -0.15 -5.18
C MET A 274 -28.94 0.86 -5.81
N LYS A 275 -28.52 1.50 -6.91
CA LYS A 275 -29.38 2.41 -7.67
C LYS A 275 -30.63 1.71 -8.20
N LEU A 276 -30.49 0.55 -8.84
CA LEU A 276 -31.63 -0.23 -9.34
C LEU A 276 -32.57 -0.66 -8.20
N GLU A 277 -32.02 -1.00 -7.05
CA GLU A 277 -32.81 -1.43 -5.90
C GLU A 277 -33.58 -0.26 -5.25
N LEU A 278 -32.98 0.93 -5.21
CA LEU A 278 -33.68 2.16 -4.82
C LEU A 278 -34.77 2.55 -5.83
N GLU A 279 -34.49 2.44 -7.12
CA GLU A 279 -35.49 2.67 -8.19
C GLU A 279 -36.67 1.72 -8.04
N ARG A 280 -36.42 0.43 -7.78
CA ARG A 280 -37.47 -0.57 -7.49
C ARG A 280 -38.30 -0.19 -6.26
N LEU A 281 -37.67 0.24 -5.17
CA LEU A 281 -38.38 0.67 -3.96
C LEU A 281 -39.24 1.93 -4.20
N VAL A 282 -38.76 2.84 -5.05
CA VAL A 282 -39.54 4.02 -5.47
C VAL A 282 -40.74 3.59 -6.31
N GLU A 283 -40.60 2.63 -7.22
CA GLU A 283 -41.72 2.07 -7.98
C GLU A 283 -42.74 1.35 -7.09
N GLU A 284 -42.28 0.55 -6.11
CA GLU A 284 -43.14 -0.09 -5.12
C GLU A 284 -43.94 0.94 -4.31
N LYS A 285 -43.30 2.05 -3.93
CA LYS A 285 -43.96 3.17 -3.25
C LYS A 285 -45.03 3.82 -4.13
N ILE A 286 -44.73 4.04 -5.41
CA ILE A 286 -45.66 4.67 -6.37
C ILE A 286 -46.87 3.76 -6.62
N ASN A 287 -46.65 2.45 -6.75
CA ASN A 287 -47.68 1.49 -7.12
C ASN A 287 -48.52 0.97 -5.94
N GLY A 288 -47.96 0.93 -4.72
CA GLY A 288 -48.59 0.30 -3.55
C GLY A 288 -48.60 1.13 -2.27
N GLY A 289 -48.07 2.36 -2.30
CA GLY A 289 -47.91 3.17 -1.09
C GLY A 289 -46.73 2.73 -0.21
N LEU A 290 -46.53 3.45 0.90
CA LEU A 290 -45.40 3.21 1.82
C LEU A 290 -45.41 1.82 2.47
N GLU A 291 -46.60 1.26 2.70
CA GLU A 291 -46.79 -0.04 3.37
C GLU A 291 -46.33 -1.23 2.51
N ASN A 292 -46.27 -1.04 1.18
CA ASN A 292 -45.87 -2.09 0.25
C ASN A 292 -44.37 -2.05 -0.13
N MET A 293 -43.62 -1.07 0.36
CA MET A 293 -42.18 -1.01 0.11
C MET A 293 -41.45 -2.10 0.89
N ASN A 294 -40.68 -2.94 0.21
CA ASN A 294 -39.93 -3.99 0.89
C ASN A 294 -38.57 -3.48 1.42
N VAL A 295 -38.60 -2.45 2.27
CA VAL A 295 -37.41 -1.81 2.86
C VAL A 295 -36.62 -2.77 3.74
N LYS A 296 -37.32 -3.68 4.42
CA LYS A 296 -36.69 -4.70 5.28
C LYS A 296 -35.72 -5.59 4.50
N LEU A 297 -36.10 -6.04 3.30
CA LEU A 297 -35.24 -6.85 2.44
C LEU A 297 -33.97 -6.11 1.98
N LEU A 298 -34.06 -4.79 1.76
CA LEU A 298 -32.88 -3.96 1.45
C LEU A 298 -31.97 -3.83 2.68
N ASN A 299 -32.57 -3.58 3.86
CA ASN A 299 -31.83 -3.42 5.10
C ASN A 299 -31.11 -4.72 5.50
N ASP A 300 -31.79 -5.86 5.44
CA ASP A 300 -31.20 -7.17 5.75
C ASP A 300 -30.00 -7.48 4.82
N ARG A 301 -30.11 -7.15 3.52
CA ARG A 301 -28.99 -7.31 2.57
C ARG A 301 -27.83 -6.36 2.83
N LEU A 302 -28.10 -5.12 3.24
CA LEU A 302 -27.05 -4.16 3.59
C LEU A 302 -26.31 -4.61 4.86
N VAL A 303 -27.03 -5.16 5.84
CA VAL A 303 -26.44 -5.71 7.06
C VAL A 303 -25.57 -6.92 6.73
N GLU A 304 -26.06 -7.88 5.94
CA GLU A 304 -25.27 -9.05 5.51
C GLU A 304 -24.00 -8.66 4.73
N GLU A 305 -24.07 -7.66 3.86
CA GLU A 305 -22.90 -7.16 3.14
C GLU A 305 -21.91 -6.44 4.06
N ASN A 306 -22.40 -5.72 5.07
CA ASN A 306 -21.57 -5.05 6.06
C ASN A 306 -20.83 -6.07 6.95
N ASP A 307 -21.54 -7.10 7.42
CA ASP A 307 -20.95 -8.20 8.20
C ASP A 307 -19.86 -8.92 7.40
N ARG A 308 -20.09 -9.19 6.11
CA ARG A 308 -19.08 -9.77 5.21
C ARG A 308 -17.83 -8.89 5.08
N LEU A 309 -18.01 -7.57 4.95
CA LEU A 309 -16.88 -6.63 4.89
C LEU A 309 -16.12 -6.54 6.22
N HIS A 310 -16.82 -6.64 7.34
CA HIS A 310 -16.21 -6.71 8.66
C HIS A 310 -15.36 -7.97 8.84
N GLU A 311 -15.85 -9.13 8.37
CA GLU A 311 -15.10 -10.39 8.37
C GLU A 311 -13.84 -10.30 7.50
N GLU A 312 -13.96 -9.79 6.26
CA GLU A 312 -12.80 -9.58 5.37
C GLU A 312 -11.76 -8.62 5.97
N SER A 313 -12.22 -7.55 6.64
CA SER A 313 -11.34 -6.62 7.36
C SER A 313 -10.64 -7.27 8.55
N ALA A 314 -11.32 -8.17 9.27
CA ALA A 314 -10.72 -8.94 10.36
C ALA A 314 -9.65 -9.92 9.84
N GLU A 315 -9.93 -10.62 8.74
CA GLU A 315 -8.97 -11.52 8.08
C GLU A 315 -7.71 -10.77 7.60
N LEU A 316 -7.87 -9.63 6.92
CA LEU A 316 -6.75 -8.80 6.48
C LEU A 316 -5.88 -8.32 7.65
N ARG A 317 -6.51 -7.91 8.76
CA ARG A 317 -5.79 -7.53 9.99
C ARG A 317 -5.04 -8.72 10.60
N ALA A 318 -5.65 -9.90 10.62
CA ALA A 318 -5.00 -11.12 11.11
C ALA A 318 -3.78 -11.51 10.26
N MET A 319 -3.88 -11.40 8.93
CA MET A 319 -2.74 -11.63 8.02
C MET A 319 -1.61 -10.63 8.21
N LEU A 320 -1.94 -9.34 8.36
CA LEU A 320 -0.94 -8.31 8.64
C LEU A 320 -0.25 -8.56 9.99
N SER A 321 -1.01 -8.89 11.04
CA SER A 321 -0.47 -9.22 12.37
C SER A 321 0.44 -10.45 12.32
N THR A 322 0.03 -11.54 11.67
CA THR A 322 0.89 -12.74 11.55
C THR A 322 2.17 -12.45 10.76
N ARG A 323 2.13 -11.55 9.78
CA ARG A 323 3.35 -11.12 9.07
C ARG A 323 4.28 -10.29 9.97
N PHE A 324 3.74 -9.32 10.71
CA PHE A 324 4.54 -8.53 11.66
C PHE A 324 5.17 -9.41 12.74
N GLU A 325 4.45 -10.43 13.23
CA GLU A 325 4.99 -11.43 14.14
C GLU A 325 6.09 -12.28 13.49
N ARG A 326 5.91 -12.76 12.25
CA ARG A 326 6.96 -13.52 11.52
C ARG A 326 8.22 -12.67 11.25
N GLN A 327 8.05 -11.41 10.86
CA GLN A 327 9.17 -10.48 10.67
C GLN A 327 9.88 -10.18 11.99
N SER A 328 9.14 -10.02 13.09
CA SER A 328 9.70 -9.82 14.43
C SER A 328 10.40 -11.07 14.96
N ALA A 329 9.89 -12.26 14.66
CA ALA A 329 10.49 -13.54 15.02
C ALA A 329 11.78 -13.83 14.24
N MET A 330 11.87 -13.44 12.97
CA MET A 330 13.12 -13.53 12.19
C MET A 330 14.18 -12.50 12.61
N ALA A 331 13.77 -11.39 13.24
CA ALA A 331 14.67 -10.41 13.84
C ALA A 331 15.17 -10.80 15.26
N SER A 332 14.74 -11.94 15.81
CA SER A 332 15.04 -12.35 17.20
C SER A 332 16.49 -12.84 17.46
N GLY A 333 17.41 -12.56 16.54
CA GLY A 333 18.82 -12.93 16.62
C GLY A 333 19.81 -11.80 16.93
N SER A 334 19.45 -10.68 17.57
CA SER A 334 20.44 -9.75 18.19
C SER A 334 19.77 -8.65 19.03
N PRO A 335 20.40 -8.09 20.09
CA PRO A 335 19.70 -7.40 21.16
C PRO A 335 19.47 -5.90 20.88
N ARG A 336 18.24 -5.47 21.19
CA ARG A 336 17.73 -4.12 21.53
C ARG A 336 18.04 -2.93 20.60
N PRO A 337 17.01 -2.18 20.17
CA PRO A 337 17.17 -0.98 19.37
C PRO A 337 17.41 0.23 20.29
N ASP A 338 18.66 0.61 20.47
CA ASP A 338 19.02 1.97 20.84
C ASP A 338 20.25 2.38 20.05
N SER A 339 20.00 2.90 18.85
CA SER A 339 20.86 3.80 18.07
C SER A 339 20.36 3.75 16.62
N GLY A 340 19.95 4.91 16.12
CA GLY A 340 19.60 5.09 14.73
C GLY A 340 20.83 4.85 13.85
N HIS A 341 20.94 3.65 13.31
CA HIS A 341 21.83 3.32 12.19
C HIS A 341 21.25 2.09 11.49
N TRP A 342 20.24 2.30 10.63
CA TRP A 342 19.94 1.32 9.59
C TRP A 342 20.90 1.57 8.43
N SER A 343 22.15 1.15 8.61
CA SER A 343 23.06 0.96 7.50
C SER A 343 22.96 -0.48 7.02
N ALA A 344 22.88 -0.62 5.69
CA ALA A 344 23.19 -1.81 4.91
C ALA A 344 22.12 -2.92 4.82
N GLY A 345 21.52 -3.02 3.63
CA GLY A 345 21.91 -4.10 2.71
C GLY A 345 21.59 -5.53 3.11
N HIS A 346 20.38 -5.79 3.63
CA HIS A 346 19.90 -7.15 3.82
C HIS A 346 18.56 -7.41 3.13
N SER A 347 18.68 -8.15 2.01
CA SER A 347 17.71 -9.11 1.45
C SER A 347 16.25 -8.65 1.27
N ASP A 348 15.96 -8.23 0.04
CA ASP A 348 14.64 -8.01 -0.57
C ASP A 348 13.75 -9.28 -0.70
N ASP A 349 14.13 -10.40 -0.08
CA ASP A 349 13.56 -11.74 -0.35
C ASP A 349 12.25 -12.03 0.41
N GLY A 350 11.76 -11.09 1.23
CA GLY A 350 10.54 -11.25 2.04
C GLY A 350 9.30 -10.50 1.54
N SER A 351 9.39 -9.84 0.38
CA SER A 351 8.28 -9.09 -0.20
C SER A 351 7.53 -9.85 -1.30
N SER A 352 8.16 -10.82 -1.98
CA SER A 352 7.53 -11.63 -3.03
C SER A 352 6.49 -12.61 -2.49
N ASP A 353 6.75 -13.22 -1.33
CA ASP A 353 5.87 -14.27 -0.78
C ASP A 353 4.49 -13.75 -0.37
N LEU A 354 4.36 -12.50 0.11
CA LEU A 354 3.07 -11.96 0.54
C LEU A 354 2.13 -11.70 -0.63
N ASP A 355 2.65 -11.10 -1.70
CA ASP A 355 1.84 -10.81 -2.90
C ASP A 355 1.44 -12.13 -3.60
N GLU A 356 2.32 -13.13 -3.55
CA GLU A 356 2.04 -14.47 -4.09
C GLU A 356 1.01 -15.23 -3.23
N ASP A 357 1.12 -15.17 -1.90
CA ASP A 357 0.15 -15.76 -0.97
C ASP A 357 -1.21 -15.07 -1.06
N LEU A 358 -1.25 -13.73 -1.13
CA LEU A 358 -2.48 -12.98 -1.35
C LEU A 358 -3.10 -13.26 -2.73
N CYS A 359 -2.28 -13.48 -3.76
CA CYS A 359 -2.77 -13.92 -5.07
C CYS A 359 -3.37 -15.33 -5.03
N LYS A 360 -2.70 -16.30 -4.38
CA LYS A 360 -3.19 -17.66 -4.22
C LYS A 360 -4.47 -17.70 -3.38
N GLU A 361 -4.53 -16.92 -2.31
CA GLU A 361 -5.71 -16.84 -1.47
C GLU A 361 -6.89 -16.18 -2.20
N ARG A 362 -6.64 -15.11 -2.96
CA ARG A 362 -7.64 -14.50 -3.84
C ARG A 362 -8.16 -15.50 -4.88
N GLN A 363 -7.28 -16.30 -5.48
CA GLN A 363 -7.65 -17.35 -6.42
C GLN A 363 -8.48 -18.45 -5.75
N CYS A 364 -8.12 -18.87 -4.53
CA CYS A 364 -8.90 -19.81 -3.72
C CYS A 364 -10.31 -19.27 -3.42
N ARG A 365 -10.44 -17.99 -3.06
CA ARG A 365 -11.76 -17.35 -2.84
C ARG A 365 -12.59 -17.32 -4.12
N GLN A 366 -11.98 -16.99 -5.26
CA GLN A 366 -12.65 -17.02 -6.56
C GLN A 366 -13.18 -18.42 -6.91
N LEU A 367 -12.36 -19.45 -6.68
CA LEU A 367 -12.74 -20.85 -6.91
C LEU A 367 -13.85 -21.28 -5.95
N LYS A 368 -13.82 -20.84 -4.70
CA LYS A 368 -14.86 -21.14 -3.70
C LYS A 368 -16.20 -20.49 -4.08
N ALA A 369 -16.21 -19.22 -4.45
CA ALA A 369 -17.41 -18.53 -4.92
C ALA A 369 -17.98 -19.15 -6.21
N LEU A 370 -17.12 -19.56 -7.14
CA LEU A 370 -17.53 -20.27 -8.35
C LEU A 370 -18.15 -21.64 -8.01
N ALA A 371 -17.55 -22.39 -7.09
CA ALA A 371 -18.08 -23.67 -6.62
C ALA A 371 -19.45 -23.51 -5.96
N GLU A 372 -19.64 -22.50 -5.10
CA GLU A 372 -20.92 -22.21 -4.45
C GLU A 372 -22.01 -21.80 -5.46
N ASN A 373 -21.66 -21.02 -6.48
CA ASN A 373 -22.59 -20.68 -7.57
C ASN A 373 -22.98 -21.90 -8.41
N LEU A 374 -22.02 -22.73 -8.78
CA LEU A 374 -22.29 -23.98 -9.49
C LEU A 374 -23.15 -24.93 -8.65
N ASN A 375 -22.92 -24.99 -7.34
CA ASN A 375 -23.70 -25.82 -6.44
C ASN A 375 -25.14 -25.31 -6.32
N ARG A 376 -25.36 -24.00 -6.24
CA ARG A 376 -26.70 -23.40 -6.31
C ARG A 376 -27.42 -23.73 -7.61
N ALA A 377 -26.74 -23.59 -8.75
CA ALA A 377 -27.30 -23.92 -10.06
C ALA A 377 -27.65 -25.42 -10.17
N LEU A 378 -26.82 -26.31 -9.61
CA LEU A 378 -27.12 -27.74 -9.54
C LEU A 378 -28.35 -28.02 -8.68
N VAL A 379 -28.48 -27.37 -7.52
CA VAL A 379 -29.66 -27.52 -6.65
C VAL A 379 -30.93 -27.04 -7.35
N GLU A 380 -30.89 -25.94 -8.08
CA GLU A 380 -32.02 -25.46 -8.87
C GLU A 380 -32.39 -26.44 -10.00
N ARG A 381 -31.40 -26.94 -10.74
CA ARG A 381 -31.61 -27.96 -11.78
C ARG A 381 -32.18 -29.25 -11.20
N ASN A 382 -31.71 -29.71 -10.05
CA ASN A 382 -32.25 -30.88 -9.37
C ASN A 382 -33.70 -30.68 -8.93
N ARG A 383 -34.04 -29.50 -8.39
CA ARG A 383 -35.45 -29.15 -8.09
C ARG A 383 -36.32 -29.11 -9.34
N GLU A 384 -35.77 -28.67 -10.46
CA GLU A 384 -36.47 -28.66 -11.74
C GLU A 384 -36.68 -30.09 -12.28
N ILE A 385 -35.69 -30.97 -12.14
CA ILE A 385 -35.79 -32.40 -12.44
C ILE A 385 -36.87 -33.04 -11.57
N GLU A 386 -36.85 -32.85 -10.25
CA GLU A 386 -37.88 -33.39 -9.34
C GLU A 386 -39.29 -32.91 -9.71
N LYS A 387 -39.44 -31.64 -10.10
CA LYS A 387 -40.72 -31.10 -10.59
C LYS A 387 -41.15 -31.79 -11.89
N LEU A 388 -40.22 -32.04 -12.82
CA LEU A 388 -40.50 -32.71 -14.08
C LEU A 388 -40.82 -34.20 -13.86
N GLU A 389 -40.12 -34.89 -12.97
CA GLU A 389 -40.39 -36.28 -12.56
C GLU A 389 -41.76 -36.40 -11.87
N LYS A 390 -42.11 -35.44 -11.00
CA LYS A 390 -43.43 -35.37 -10.39
C LYS A 390 -44.52 -35.19 -11.44
N ARG A 391 -44.33 -34.29 -12.41
CA ARG A 391 -45.26 -34.14 -13.54
C ARG A 391 -45.33 -35.40 -14.42
N LEU A 392 -44.21 -36.09 -14.63
CA LEU A 392 -44.15 -37.35 -15.38
C LEU A 392 -44.91 -38.46 -14.66
N SER A 393 -44.69 -38.64 -13.36
CA SER A 393 -45.44 -39.62 -12.53
C SER A 393 -46.93 -39.30 -12.44
N GLU A 394 -47.32 -38.03 -12.47
CA GLU A 394 -48.73 -37.61 -12.54
C GLU A 394 -49.36 -37.82 -13.93
N THR A 395 -48.55 -37.84 -15.00
CA THR A 395 -49.02 -38.00 -16.40
C THR A 395 -48.81 -39.41 -16.96
N THR A 396 -48.07 -40.28 -16.26
CA THR A 396 -47.92 -41.69 -16.62
C THR A 396 -49.05 -42.47 -15.94
N PRO A 397 -50.03 -42.99 -16.68
CA PRO A 397 -51.08 -43.81 -16.07
C PRO A 397 -50.42 -45.07 -15.51
N THR A 398 -50.61 -45.32 -14.21
CA THR A 398 -50.32 -46.62 -13.61
C THR A 398 -51.16 -47.67 -14.33
N PHE A 399 -50.51 -48.47 -15.18
CA PHE A 399 -51.04 -49.70 -15.75
C PHE A 399 -50.87 -50.87 -14.79
#